data_AF-A0AAD7VEG9-F1
#
_entry.id   AF-A0AAD7VEG9-F1
#
_cell.length_a   1.000
_cell.length_b   1.000
_cell.length_c   1.000
_cell.angle_alpha   90.00
_cell.angle_beta   90.00
_cell.angle_gamma   90.00
#
_symmetry.space_group_name_H-M   'P 1'
#
loop_
_entity.id
_entity.type
_entity.pdbx_description
1 polymer ?
#
loop_
_entity_poly.entity_id
_entity_poly.type
_entity_poly.pdbx_seq_one_letter_code
_entity_poly.pdbx_strand_id
1 'polypeptide(L)'
;MEREPMEKFLCVRLLDPTQPISEQFRALFSLRNLKGPGPRDALISATRDPSNLLALLNNLSLHPIARHEAAEALGAIGLESNVPILKNSLISDPAQEVRETCELALQQIEQLKDDGNSDKLSTTVNSPFMSVDPAAPAPCSSVHQLREVLLDEEKRMYELYAALFELRNDGGNEAVAAIIDSLGSKSAL
;
A
#
# COMPACT_ATOMS: atom_id res chain seq x y z
N MET A 1 -2.37 28.46 32.19
CA MET A 1 -3.26 27.44 32.77
C MET A 1 -4.33 27.07 31.74
N GLU A 2 -3.94 26.68 30.52
CA GLU A 2 -4.87 26.47 29.37
C GLU A 2 -4.43 25.32 28.43
N ARG A 3 -3.33 24.61 28.73
CA ARG A 3 -2.79 23.59 27.81
C ARG A 3 -3.65 22.32 27.75
N GLU A 4 -4.15 21.87 28.90
CA GLU A 4 -4.84 20.58 29.03
C GLU A 4 -6.18 20.51 28.25
N PRO A 5 -7.04 21.55 28.25
CA PRO A 5 -8.26 21.55 27.44
C PRO A 5 -7.97 21.58 25.93
N MET A 6 -6.96 22.36 25.51
CA MET A 6 -6.56 22.47 24.11
C MET A 6 -5.96 21.15 23.60
N GLU A 7 -5.09 20.52 24.40
CA GLU A 7 -4.50 19.22 24.09
C GLU A 7 -5.58 18.16 23.88
N LYS A 8 -6.52 18.05 24.82
CA LYS A 8 -7.63 17.10 24.72
C LYS A 8 -8.49 17.36 23.49
N PHE A 9 -8.78 18.63 23.17
CA PHE A 9 -9.52 19.01 21.98
C PHE A 9 -8.81 18.56 20.69
N LEU A 10 -7.50 18.80 20.60
CA LEU A 10 -6.70 18.41 19.43
C LEU A 10 -6.63 16.88 19.28
N CYS A 11 -6.46 16.14 20.38
CA CYS A 11 -6.46 14.66 20.35
C CYS A 11 -7.80 14.11 19.86
N VAL A 12 -8.92 14.64 20.36
CA VAL A 12 -10.27 14.24 19.90
C VAL A 12 -10.44 14.56 18.42
N ARG A 13 -10.01 15.75 17.98
CA ARG A 13 -10.17 16.19 16.59
C ARG A 13 -9.32 15.38 15.60
N LEU A 14 -8.13 14.93 16.01
CA LEU A 14 -7.27 14.06 15.20
C LEU A 14 -7.89 12.67 14.99
N LEU A 15 -8.56 12.13 16.01
CA LEU A 15 -9.11 10.77 16.02
C LEU A 15 -10.60 10.71 15.63
N ASP A 16 -11.20 11.83 15.25
CA ASP A 16 -12.61 11.91 14.87
C ASP A 16 -12.75 11.63 13.35
N PRO A 17 -13.33 10.48 12.96
CA PRO A 17 -13.45 10.09 11.55
C PRO A 17 -14.48 10.94 10.77
N THR A 18 -15.27 11.76 11.47
CA THR A 18 -16.23 12.66 10.83
C THR A 18 -15.60 13.99 10.42
N GLN A 19 -14.39 14.29 10.89
CA GLN A 19 -13.69 15.51 10.50
C GLN A 19 -13.12 15.40 9.08
N PRO A 20 -13.08 16.52 8.32
CA PRO A 20 -12.32 16.55 7.09
C PRO A 20 -10.85 16.20 7.33
N ILE A 21 -10.25 15.45 6.39
CA ILE A 21 -8.83 15.08 6.44
C ILE A 21 -7.93 16.30 6.74
N SER A 22 -8.21 17.44 6.09
CA SER A 22 -7.45 18.69 6.34
C SER A 22 -7.45 19.13 7.80
N GLU A 23 -8.54 18.91 8.53
CA GLU A 23 -8.67 19.25 9.95
C GLU A 23 -7.94 18.25 10.85
N GLN A 24 -7.96 16.96 10.51
CA GLN A 24 -7.16 15.95 11.21
C GLN A 24 -5.67 16.22 11.03
N PHE A 25 -5.21 16.53 9.82
CA PHE A 25 -3.81 16.91 9.56
C PHE A 25 -3.43 18.19 10.31
N ARG A 26 -4.30 19.20 10.37
CA ARG A 26 -4.07 20.42 11.16
C ARG A 26 -3.92 20.10 12.65
N ALA A 27 -4.75 19.19 13.18
CA ALA A 27 -4.63 18.71 14.56
C ALA A 27 -3.33 17.92 14.78
N LEU A 28 -2.96 17.02 13.85
CA LEU A 28 -1.71 16.25 13.85
C LEU A 28 -0.49 17.18 13.95
N PHE A 29 -0.38 18.17 13.05
CA PHE A 29 0.75 19.10 13.05
C PHE A 29 0.81 19.96 14.31
N SER A 30 -0.35 20.28 14.90
CA SER A 30 -0.41 20.99 16.18
C SER A 30 0.08 20.11 17.33
N LEU A 31 -0.39 18.85 17.39
CA LEU A 31 -0.03 17.88 18.43
C LEU A 31 1.44 17.49 18.40
N ARG A 32 2.07 17.42 17.22
CA ARG A 32 3.51 17.11 17.08
C ARG A 32 4.41 18.11 17.85
N ASN A 33 3.94 19.33 18.07
CA ASN A 33 4.68 20.36 18.80
C ASN A 33 4.45 20.32 20.32
N LEU A 34 3.56 19.45 20.81
CA LEU A 34 3.22 19.30 22.23
C LEU A 34 3.94 18.10 22.84
N LYS A 35 4.33 18.22 24.12
CA LYS A 35 4.98 17.15 24.89
C LYS A 35 3.96 16.54 25.85
N GLY A 36 3.95 15.22 25.94
CA GLY A 36 3.12 14.48 26.90
C GLY A 36 2.65 13.14 26.33
N PRO A 37 2.13 12.24 27.19
CA PRO A 37 1.59 10.95 26.74
C PRO A 37 0.35 11.14 25.86
N GLY A 38 -0.52 12.12 26.14
CA GLY A 38 -1.72 12.38 25.35
C GLY A 38 -1.47 12.62 23.85
N PRO A 39 -0.68 13.64 23.46
CA PRO A 39 -0.34 13.90 22.06
C PRO A 39 0.40 12.74 21.43
N ARG A 40 1.33 12.11 22.16
CA ARG A 40 2.09 10.96 21.67
C ARG A 40 1.18 9.80 21.30
N ASP A 41 0.28 9.42 22.20
CA ASP A 41 -0.59 8.26 22.00
C ASP A 41 -1.67 8.56 20.94
N ALA A 42 -2.15 9.80 20.85
CA ALA A 42 -3.05 10.23 19.79
C ALA A 42 -2.36 10.20 18.41
N LEU A 43 -1.11 10.67 18.30
CA LEU A 43 -0.33 10.59 17.06
C LEU A 43 -0.08 9.13 16.66
N ILE A 44 0.31 8.26 17.60
CA ILE A 44 0.49 6.82 17.35
C ILE A 44 -0.83 6.19 16.89
N SER A 45 -1.94 6.52 17.55
CA SER A 45 -3.25 5.98 17.20
C SER A 45 -3.70 6.44 15.81
N ALA A 46 -3.49 7.72 15.48
CA ALA A 46 -3.81 8.27 14.16
C ALA A 46 -2.97 7.66 13.04
N THR A 47 -1.70 7.35 13.30
CA THR A 47 -0.85 6.63 12.32
C THR A 47 -1.26 5.17 12.13
N ARG A 48 -2.04 4.61 13.05
CA ARG A 48 -2.57 3.24 12.99
C ARG A 48 -4.00 3.18 12.50
N ASP A 49 -4.67 4.33 12.35
CA ASP A 49 -6.04 4.39 11.89
C ASP A 49 -6.08 4.36 10.35
N PRO A 50 -6.52 3.26 9.73
CA PRO A 50 -6.63 3.18 8.28
C PRO A 50 -7.71 4.11 7.73
N SER A 51 -8.61 4.68 8.55
CA SER A 51 -9.73 5.53 8.12
C SER A 51 -9.29 6.69 7.21
N ASN A 52 -8.10 7.25 7.46
CA ASN A 52 -7.50 8.28 6.62
C ASN A 52 -7.15 7.76 5.23
N LEU A 53 -6.57 6.57 5.13
CA LEU A 53 -6.25 5.92 3.85
C LEU A 53 -7.53 5.52 3.11
N LEU A 54 -8.55 5.02 3.82
CA LEU A 54 -9.86 4.73 3.25
C LEU A 54 -10.49 6.01 2.65
N ALA A 55 -10.38 7.13 3.35
CA ALA A 55 -10.91 8.41 2.90
C ALA A 55 -10.13 8.98 1.70
N LEU A 56 -8.79 8.82 1.67
CA LEU A 56 -7.97 9.20 0.52
C LEU A 56 -8.32 8.36 -0.72
N LEU A 57 -8.41 7.03 -0.57
CA LEU A 57 -8.74 6.12 -1.68
C LEU A 57 -10.12 6.43 -2.27
N ASN A 58 -11.11 6.81 -1.46
CA ASN A 58 -12.45 7.17 -1.97
C ASN A 58 -12.56 8.58 -2.54
N ASN A 59 -11.55 9.43 -2.37
CA ASN A 59 -11.66 10.83 -2.76
C ASN A 59 -11.27 11.04 -4.22
N LEU A 60 -12.25 10.95 -5.11
CA LEU A 60 -12.08 11.15 -6.56
C LEU A 60 -11.63 12.56 -6.96
N SER A 61 -11.66 13.54 -6.05
CA SER A 61 -11.09 14.87 -6.32
C SER A 61 -9.57 14.91 -6.17
N LEU A 62 -8.94 13.88 -5.60
CA LEU A 62 -7.49 13.76 -5.49
C LEU A 62 -6.89 13.25 -6.79
N HIS A 63 -5.59 13.50 -6.97
CA HIS A 63 -4.84 12.91 -8.07
C HIS A 63 -4.76 11.38 -7.93
N PRO A 64 -4.84 10.60 -9.02
CA PRO A 64 -4.76 9.12 -8.97
C PRO A 64 -3.58 8.57 -8.16
N ILE A 65 -2.39 9.15 -8.31
CA ILE A 65 -1.20 8.78 -7.52
C ILE A 65 -1.48 8.77 -6.00
N ALA A 66 -2.15 9.79 -5.46
CA ALA A 66 -2.43 9.82 -4.02
C ALA A 66 -3.38 8.69 -3.57
N ARG A 67 -4.27 8.24 -4.46
CA ARG A 67 -5.18 7.12 -4.20
C ARG A 67 -4.46 5.77 -4.36
N HIS A 68 -3.56 5.67 -5.34
CA HIS A 68 -2.66 4.53 -5.52
C HIS A 68 -1.82 4.28 -4.26
N GLU A 69 -1.15 5.30 -3.74
CA GLU A 69 -0.37 5.22 -2.50
C GLU A 69 -1.23 4.81 -1.31
N ALA A 70 -2.49 5.28 -1.25
CA ALA A 70 -3.42 4.87 -0.21
C ALA A 70 -3.81 3.38 -0.33
N ALA A 71 -4.06 2.88 -1.54
CA ALA A 71 -4.34 1.46 -1.78
C ALA A 71 -3.14 0.57 -1.43
N GLU A 72 -1.93 0.96 -1.82
CA GLU A 72 -0.70 0.22 -1.49
C GLU A 72 -0.48 0.17 0.03
N ALA A 73 -0.61 1.31 0.72
CA ALA A 73 -0.49 1.36 2.17
C ALA A 73 -1.55 0.50 2.88
N LEU A 74 -2.79 0.46 2.36
CA LEU A 74 -3.86 -0.41 2.90
C LEU A 74 -3.53 -1.90 2.73
N GLY A 75 -2.90 -2.28 1.62
CA GLY A 75 -2.38 -3.63 1.37
C GLY A 75 -1.29 -4.00 2.36
N ALA A 76 -0.28 -3.13 2.51
CA ALA A 76 0.85 -3.34 3.42
C ALA A 76 0.42 -3.43 4.89
N ILE A 77 -0.64 -2.71 5.26
CA ILE A 77 -1.27 -2.80 6.60
C ILE A 77 -1.93 -4.17 6.83
N GLY A 78 -2.45 -4.82 5.79
CA GLY A 78 -2.92 -6.21 5.89
C GLY A 78 -4.25 -6.41 6.63
N LEU A 79 -5.03 -5.37 6.92
CA LEU A 79 -6.26 -5.49 7.71
C LEU A 79 -7.46 -5.95 6.87
N GLU A 80 -8.16 -6.97 7.36
CA GLU A 80 -9.40 -7.50 6.77
C GLU A 80 -10.51 -6.47 6.58
N SER A 81 -10.58 -5.48 7.48
CA SER A 81 -11.53 -4.38 7.39
C SER A 81 -11.35 -3.53 6.12
N ASN A 82 -10.19 -3.60 5.45
CA ASN A 82 -9.89 -2.84 4.24
C ASN A 82 -10.42 -3.53 2.97
N VAL A 83 -10.68 -4.85 3.01
CA VAL A 83 -11.07 -5.64 1.83
C VAL A 83 -12.30 -5.06 1.10
N PRO A 84 -13.39 -4.63 1.78
CA PRO A 84 -14.54 -4.07 1.10
C PRO A 84 -14.23 -2.82 0.28
N ILE A 85 -13.38 -1.91 0.80
CA ILE A 85 -13.03 -0.67 0.08
C ILE A 85 -12.16 -0.95 -1.13
N LEU A 86 -11.21 -1.88 -0.99
CA LEU A 86 -10.28 -2.23 -2.06
C LEU A 86 -11.06 -2.92 -3.20
N LYS A 87 -12.00 -3.82 -2.89
CA LYS A 87 -12.90 -4.43 -3.89
C LYS A 87 -13.78 -3.39 -4.59
N ASN A 88 -14.32 -2.42 -3.85
CA ASN A 88 -15.12 -1.37 -4.46
C ASN A 88 -14.28 -0.50 -5.41
N SER A 89 -13.09 -0.08 -4.97
CA SER A 89 -12.19 0.79 -5.74
C SER A 89 -11.61 0.09 -6.96
N LEU A 90 -11.32 -1.22 -6.85
CA LEU A 90 -10.93 -2.09 -7.97
C LEU A 90 -11.94 -2.05 -9.13
N ILE A 91 -13.22 -1.86 -8.85
CA ILE A 91 -14.28 -1.86 -9.88
C ILE A 91 -14.63 -0.43 -10.30
N SER A 92 -14.61 0.53 -9.37
CA SER A 92 -15.22 1.85 -9.55
C SER A 92 -14.23 3.00 -9.76
N ASP A 93 -12.96 2.86 -9.40
CA ASP A 93 -11.98 3.94 -9.58
C ASP A 93 -11.74 4.18 -11.08
N PRO A 94 -11.83 5.43 -11.56
CA PRO A 94 -11.62 5.73 -12.98
C PRO A 94 -10.19 5.48 -13.45
N ALA A 95 -9.19 5.57 -12.57
CA ALA A 95 -7.79 5.42 -12.89
C ALA A 95 -7.36 3.96 -12.86
N GLN A 96 -6.72 3.49 -13.94
CA GLN A 96 -6.30 2.10 -14.07
C GLN A 96 -5.25 1.72 -13.03
N GLU A 97 -4.27 2.59 -12.82
CA GLU A 97 -3.20 2.43 -11.85
C GLU A 97 -3.70 2.33 -10.40
N VAL A 98 -4.88 2.85 -10.09
CA VAL A 98 -5.49 2.69 -8.75
C VAL A 98 -6.20 1.34 -8.65
N ARG A 99 -6.91 0.93 -9.71
CA ARG A 99 -7.58 -0.38 -9.76
C ARG A 99 -6.56 -1.51 -9.66
N GLU A 100 -5.50 -1.45 -10.44
CA GLU A 100 -4.42 -2.44 -10.46
C GLU A 100 -3.73 -2.56 -9.09
N THR A 101 -3.47 -1.44 -8.41
CA THR A 101 -2.94 -1.47 -7.03
C THR A 101 -3.93 -2.04 -6.02
N CYS A 102 -5.24 -1.80 -6.18
CA CYS A 102 -6.23 -2.44 -5.34
C CYS A 102 -6.23 -3.98 -5.51
N GLU A 103 -5.96 -4.49 -6.72
CA GLU A 103 -5.78 -5.93 -6.94
C GLU A 103 -4.56 -6.46 -6.18
N LEU A 104 -3.41 -5.79 -6.28
CA LEU A 104 -2.19 -6.16 -5.55
C LEU A 104 -2.41 -6.15 -4.02
N ALA A 105 -3.01 -5.07 -3.50
CA ALA A 105 -3.30 -4.92 -2.08
C ALA A 105 -4.23 -6.02 -1.55
N LEU A 106 -5.25 -6.42 -2.33
CA LEU A 106 -6.14 -7.53 -1.96
C LEU A 106 -5.39 -8.86 -1.90
N GLN A 107 -4.54 -9.15 -2.87
CA GLN A 107 -3.75 -10.38 -2.90
C GLN A 107 -2.75 -10.43 -1.73
N GLN A 108 -2.15 -9.30 -1.39
CA GLN A 108 -1.24 -9.19 -0.24
C GLN A 108 -1.95 -9.45 1.09
N ILE A 109 -3.14 -8.88 1.29
CA ILE A 109 -3.97 -9.15 2.48
C ILE A 109 -4.31 -10.64 2.57
N GLU A 110 -4.65 -11.28 1.44
CA GLU A 110 -4.94 -12.72 1.40
C GLU A 110 -3.75 -13.57 1.85
N GLN A 111 -2.54 -13.28 1.35
CA GLN A 111 -1.32 -13.99 1.72
C GLN A 111 -0.96 -13.86 3.21
N LEU A 112 -1.13 -12.67 3.78
CA LEU A 112 -0.85 -12.43 5.20
C LEU A 112 -1.76 -13.27 6.12
N LYS A 113 -2.95 -13.66 5.66
CA LYS A 113 -3.86 -14.54 6.43
C LYS A 113 -3.40 -15.98 6.42
N ASP A 114 -2.93 -16.45 5.26
CA ASP A 114 -2.45 -17.82 5.08
C ASP A 114 -1.17 -18.08 5.90
N ASP A 115 -0.31 -17.07 6.04
CA ASP A 115 0.91 -17.14 6.85
C ASP A 115 0.63 -17.16 8.37
N GLY A 116 -0.52 -16.63 8.82
CA GLY A 116 -0.92 -16.56 10.23
C GLY A 116 -1.16 -17.91 10.92
N ASN A 117 -1.09 -19.03 10.18
CA ASN A 117 -1.23 -20.39 10.69
C ASN A 117 0.10 -21.18 10.73
N SER A 118 1.23 -20.54 10.43
CA SER A 118 2.56 -21.14 10.53
C SER A 118 3.49 -20.28 11.38
N ASP A 119 4.11 -20.90 12.40
CA ASP A 119 5.14 -20.30 13.26
C ASP A 119 6.47 -20.13 12.51
N LYS A 120 6.41 -19.55 11.30
CA LYS A 120 7.56 -19.18 10.50
C LYS A 120 7.70 -17.68 10.54
N LEU A 121 8.53 -17.25 11.49
CA LEU A 121 9.34 -16.04 11.40
C LEU A 121 9.85 -15.88 9.96
N SER A 122 9.18 -15.03 9.17
CA SER A 122 9.70 -14.25 8.04
C SER A 122 10.92 -14.89 7.37
N THR A 123 10.67 -15.93 6.57
CA THR A 123 11.49 -16.21 5.37
C THR A 123 10.81 -15.56 4.17
N THR A 124 10.31 -14.33 4.33
CA THR A 124 10.28 -13.43 3.19
C THR A 124 11.73 -13.33 2.75
N VAL A 125 12.05 -13.85 1.58
CA VAL A 125 13.35 -13.59 0.94
C VAL A 125 13.42 -12.07 0.86
N ASN A 126 14.12 -11.45 1.81
CA ASN A 126 14.24 -10.01 1.83
C ASN A 126 14.83 -9.62 0.50
N SER A 127 14.09 -8.79 -0.24
CA SER A 127 14.56 -8.21 -1.49
C SER A 127 16.01 -7.74 -1.28
N PRO A 128 16.92 -7.99 -2.25
CA PRO A 128 18.29 -7.47 -2.19
C PRO A 128 18.37 -5.95 -1.99
N PHE A 129 17.25 -5.25 -2.22
CA PHE A 129 17.12 -3.80 -2.13
C PHE A 129 16.46 -3.32 -0.82
N MET A 130 16.17 -4.23 0.13
CA MET A 130 15.48 -3.92 1.39
C MET A 130 14.14 -3.20 1.20
N SER A 131 13.48 -3.44 0.07
CA SER A 131 12.17 -2.89 -0.25
C SER A 131 11.04 -3.69 0.39
N VAL A 132 9.92 -3.03 0.67
CA VAL A 132 8.63 -3.68 0.94
C VAL A 132 7.90 -3.70 -0.39
N ASP A 133 7.86 -4.87 -1.03
CA ASP A 133 7.29 -5.02 -2.37
C ASP A 133 5.79 -5.38 -2.28
N PRO A 134 4.94 -4.85 -3.17
CA PRO A 134 3.50 -5.16 -3.22
C PRO A 134 3.20 -6.61 -3.61
N ALA A 135 4.15 -7.32 -4.24
CA ALA A 135 4.06 -8.73 -4.56
C ALA A 135 5.34 -9.45 -4.16
N ALA A 136 5.22 -10.70 -3.70
CA ALA A 136 6.39 -11.55 -3.52
C ALA A 136 7.01 -11.88 -4.88
N PRO A 137 8.35 -11.97 -4.98
CA PRO A 137 9.01 -12.39 -6.21
C PRO A 137 8.54 -13.78 -6.63
N ALA A 138 8.42 -13.99 -7.94
CA ALA A 138 7.98 -15.27 -8.50
C ALA A 138 8.93 -16.40 -8.08
N PRO A 139 8.41 -17.60 -7.73
CA PRO A 139 9.25 -18.71 -7.30
C PRO A 139 10.16 -19.19 -8.45
N CYS A 140 11.46 -19.28 -8.15
CA CYS A 140 12.59 -19.75 -8.98
C CYS A 140 12.22 -20.14 -10.43
N SER A 141 12.08 -19.14 -11.30
CA SER A 141 11.77 -19.30 -12.72
C SER A 141 12.93 -18.79 -13.58
N SER A 142 13.06 -19.30 -14.81
CA SER A 142 14.09 -18.79 -15.72
C SER A 142 13.74 -17.36 -16.18
N VAL A 143 14.76 -16.53 -16.46
CA VAL A 143 14.58 -15.17 -17.02
C VAL A 143 13.67 -15.18 -18.26
N HIS A 144 13.75 -16.21 -19.10
CA HIS A 144 12.87 -16.38 -20.26
C HIS A 144 11.40 -16.49 -19.86
N GLN A 145 11.07 -17.37 -18.92
CA GLN A 145 9.69 -17.56 -18.46
C GLN A 145 9.16 -16.31 -17.75
N LEU A 146 9.99 -15.67 -16.93
CA LEU A 146 9.65 -14.43 -16.24
C LEU A 146 9.34 -13.32 -17.24
N ARG A 147 10.11 -13.22 -18.32
CA ARG A 147 9.86 -12.28 -19.42
C ARG A 147 8.54 -12.58 -20.14
N GLU A 148 8.25 -13.85 -20.43
CA GLU A 148 6.97 -14.23 -21.06
C GLU A 148 5.79 -13.84 -20.19
N VAL A 149 5.88 -14.04 -18.88
CA VAL A 149 4.85 -13.59 -17.93
C VAL A 149 4.76 -12.06 -17.93
N LEU A 150 5.88 -11.35 -17.76
CA LEU A 150 5.91 -9.89 -17.63
C LEU A 150 5.34 -9.15 -18.85
N LEU A 151 5.44 -9.74 -20.05
CA LEU A 151 4.98 -9.14 -21.30
C LEU A 151 3.57 -9.61 -21.73
N ASP A 152 2.90 -10.43 -20.94
CA ASP A 152 1.58 -10.96 -21.24
C ASP A 152 0.47 -10.04 -20.68
N GLU A 153 -0.18 -9.27 -21.57
CA GLU A 153 -1.26 -8.33 -21.21
C GLU A 153 -2.51 -9.01 -20.61
N GLU A 154 -2.63 -10.35 -20.70
CA GLU A 154 -3.77 -11.11 -20.15
C GLU A 154 -3.51 -11.63 -18.73
N LYS A 155 -2.29 -11.47 -18.22
CA LYS A 155 -1.91 -11.89 -16.86
C LYS A 155 -2.45 -10.94 -15.81
N ARG A 156 -2.68 -11.47 -14.61
CA ARG A 156 -3.09 -10.66 -13.46
C ARG A 156 -1.94 -9.78 -13.01
N MET A 157 -2.22 -8.60 -12.49
CA MET A 157 -1.19 -7.65 -12.05
C MET A 157 -0.22 -8.26 -11.03
N TYR A 158 -0.73 -9.11 -10.14
CA TYR A 158 0.12 -9.80 -9.17
C TYR A 158 1.17 -10.70 -9.84
N GLU A 159 0.80 -11.45 -10.88
CA GLU A 159 1.73 -12.33 -11.61
C GLU A 159 2.81 -11.50 -12.33
N LEU A 160 2.40 -10.38 -12.94
CA LEU A 160 3.31 -9.47 -13.61
C LEU A 160 4.31 -8.84 -12.64
N TYR A 161 3.85 -8.33 -11.49
CA TYR A 161 4.72 -7.77 -10.45
C TYR A 161 5.63 -8.82 -9.81
N ALA A 162 5.14 -10.04 -9.59
CA ALA A 162 5.97 -11.14 -9.10
C ALA A 162 7.12 -11.45 -10.07
N ALA A 163 6.84 -11.44 -11.39
CA ALA A 163 7.86 -11.63 -12.42
C ALA A 163 8.84 -10.45 -12.48
N LEU A 164 8.33 -9.21 -12.43
CA LEU A 164 9.13 -7.99 -12.39
C LEU A 164 10.11 -7.99 -11.20
N PHE A 165 9.65 -8.31 -10.00
CA PHE A 165 10.50 -8.31 -8.82
C PHE A 165 11.54 -9.42 -8.86
N GLU A 166 11.22 -10.59 -9.39
CA GLU A 166 12.22 -11.65 -9.57
C GLU A 166 13.28 -11.24 -10.61
N LEU A 167 12.87 -10.64 -11.74
CA LEU A 167 13.80 -10.09 -12.74
C LEU A 167 14.68 -8.97 -12.16
N ARG A 168 14.09 -8.09 -11.34
CA ARG A 168 14.84 -7.03 -10.63
C ARG A 168 15.86 -7.63 -9.67
N ASN A 169 15.48 -8.68 -8.95
CA ASN A 169 16.34 -9.35 -7.98
C ASN A 169 17.48 -10.12 -8.65
N ASP A 170 17.26 -10.68 -9.85
CA ASP A 170 18.29 -11.30 -10.69
C ASP A 170 19.33 -10.26 -11.17
N GLY A 171 18.87 -9.16 -11.78
CA GLY A 171 19.73 -8.05 -12.21
C GLY A 171 20.69 -8.36 -13.37
N GLY A 172 20.57 -9.53 -14.00
CA GLY A 172 21.33 -9.92 -15.20
C GLY A 172 20.94 -9.10 -16.43
N ASN A 173 21.79 -9.13 -17.47
CA ASN A 173 21.57 -8.35 -18.69
C ASN A 173 20.25 -8.72 -19.39
N GLU A 174 19.94 -10.01 -19.46
CA GLU A 174 18.69 -10.50 -20.03
C GLU A 174 17.48 -10.09 -19.19
N ALA A 175 17.63 -10.04 -17.86
CA ALA A 175 16.55 -9.62 -16.96
C ALA A 175 16.27 -8.12 -17.09
N VAL A 176 17.32 -7.29 -17.13
CA VAL A 176 17.21 -5.85 -17.39
C VAL A 176 16.56 -5.58 -18.75
N ALA A 177 16.93 -6.35 -19.79
CA ALA A 177 16.30 -6.21 -21.10
C ALA A 177 14.80 -6.55 -21.07
N ALA A 178 14.39 -7.58 -20.32
CA ALA A 178 12.98 -7.90 -20.13
C ALA A 178 12.19 -6.77 -19.44
N ILE A 179 12.77 -6.13 -18.42
CA ILE A 179 12.16 -4.98 -17.73
C ILE A 179 12.06 -3.77 -18.65
N ILE A 180 13.08 -3.49 -19.46
CA ILE A 180 13.04 -2.36 -20.42
C ILE A 180 11.91 -2.57 -21.44
N ASP A 181 11.75 -3.80 -21.93
CA ASP A 181 10.72 -4.10 -22.92
C ASP A 181 9.30 -3.98 -22.35
N SER A 182 9.10 -4.19 -21.04
CA SER A 182 7.79 -4.04 -20.40
C SER A 182 7.34 -2.58 -20.26
N LEU A 183 8.27 -1.61 -20.29
CA LEU A 183 7.95 -0.17 -20.26
C LEU A 183 7.13 0.31 -21.47
N GLY A 184 7.07 -0.50 -22.54
CA GLY A 184 6.21 -0.25 -23.70
C GLY A 184 4.79 -0.82 -23.57
N SER A 185 4.46 -1.52 -22.49
CA SER A 185 3.16 -2.15 -22.30
C SER A 185 2.05 -1.13 -21.98
N LYS A 186 0.79 -1.54 -22.14
CA LYS A 186 -0.37 -0.70 -21.79
C LYS A 186 -0.76 -0.76 -20.31
N SER A 187 -0.25 -1.75 -19.59
CA SER A 187 -0.48 -1.86 -18.14
C SER A 187 0.23 -0.69 -17.43
N ALA A 188 -0.19 -0.31 -16.22
CA ALA A 188 0.49 0.74 -15.45
C ALA A 188 1.83 0.28 -14.84
N LEU A 189 2.34 -0.85 -15.32
CA LEU A 189 3.55 -1.54 -14.86
C LEU A 189 4.84 -0.87 -15.34
#